data_AF-A0A087RNH7-F1
#
_entry.id   AF-A0A087RNH7-F1
#
_cell.length_a   1.000
_cell.length_b   1.000
_cell.length_c   1.000
_cell.angle_alpha   90.00
_cell.angle_beta   90.00
_cell.angle_gamma   90.00
#
_symmetry.space_group_name_H-M   'P 1'
#
loop_
_entity.id
_entity.type
_entity.pdbx_description
1 polymer ?
#
loop_
_entity_poly.entity_id
_entity_poly.type
_entity_poly.pdbx_seq_one_letter_code
_entity_poly.pdbx_strand_id
1 'polypeptide(L)'
;KLYNKEKFDLVINDGDMGSNILAKNRNIPSLFITNQFRPKLYSSRSYLYPSLIFVAKQIQKASKILVADSPPPYTMCEYNLNFIKEAEDKVTYVGHFTNSKKINKTESSDLEK
;
A
#
# COMPACT_ATOMS: atom_id res chain seq x y z
N LYS A 1 -23.29 -7.44 8.52
CA LYS A 1 -24.04 -7.21 9.78
C LYS A 1 -23.15 -6.76 10.93
N LEU A 2 -21.99 -7.40 11.18
CA LEU A 2 -21.04 -7.01 12.24
C LEU A 2 -20.60 -5.54 12.19
N TYR A 3 -20.12 -5.08 11.03
CA TYR A 3 -19.71 -3.69 10.81
C TYR A 3 -20.81 -2.63 11.03
N ASN A 4 -22.09 -2.97 10.90
CA ASN A 4 -23.20 -2.05 11.20
C ASN A 4 -23.43 -1.93 12.71
N LYS A 5 -23.13 -2.99 13.45
CA LYS A 5 -23.38 -3.10 14.88
C LYS A 5 -22.25 -2.43 15.68
N GLU A 6 -21.01 -2.80 15.39
CA GLU A 6 -19.87 -2.37 16.19
C GLU A 6 -19.46 -0.91 15.92
N LYS A 7 -19.86 -0.34 14.77
CA LYS A 7 -19.38 0.95 14.24
C LYS A 7 -17.82 1.01 14.25
N PHE A 8 -17.24 1.99 13.59
CA PHE A 8 -15.79 2.19 13.62
C PHE A 8 -15.51 3.62 13.18
N ASP A 9 -14.51 4.24 13.78
CA ASP A 9 -14.13 5.61 13.47
C ASP A 9 -12.92 5.67 12.52
N LEU A 10 -12.26 4.52 12.30
CA LEU A 10 -11.09 4.38 11.44
C LEU A 10 -11.00 2.96 10.89
N VAL A 11 -10.58 2.83 9.63
CA VAL A 11 -10.20 1.55 9.02
C VAL A 11 -8.71 1.57 8.73
N ILE A 12 -8.03 0.48 9.07
CA ILE A 12 -6.64 0.22 8.69
C ILE A 12 -6.61 -1.16 8.04
N ASN A 13 -6.13 -1.25 6.81
CA ASN A 13 -6.01 -2.53 6.10
C ASN A 13 -4.81 -2.53 5.15
N ASP A 14 -4.32 -3.71 4.81
CA ASP A 14 -3.12 -3.94 4.00
C ASP A 14 -3.40 -4.65 2.66
N GLY A 15 -4.66 -4.82 2.29
CA GLY A 15 -5.04 -5.58 1.10
C GLY A 15 -6.54 -5.73 0.85
N ASP A 16 -7.39 -5.53 1.86
CA ASP A 16 -8.84 -5.58 1.67
C ASP A 16 -9.38 -4.24 1.11
N MET A 17 -9.55 -4.23 -0.21
CA MET A 17 -10.15 -3.12 -0.96
C MET A 17 -11.63 -2.89 -0.60
N GLY A 18 -12.35 -3.93 -0.16
CA GLY A 18 -13.75 -3.85 0.25
C GLY A 18 -13.93 -2.95 1.46
N SER A 19 -12.99 -3.01 2.41
CA SER A 19 -12.94 -2.10 3.56
C SER A 19 -12.86 -0.63 3.15
N ASN A 20 -12.06 -0.30 2.14
CA ASN A 20 -11.93 1.09 1.65
C ASN A 20 -13.25 1.59 1.07
N ILE A 21 -13.95 0.75 0.31
CA ILE A 21 -15.26 1.09 -0.25
C ILE A 21 -16.28 1.31 0.88
N LEU A 22 -16.31 0.40 1.86
CA LEU A 22 -17.24 0.49 2.98
C LEU A 22 -17.00 1.74 3.84
N ALA A 23 -15.74 2.04 4.14
CA ALA A 23 -15.35 3.24 4.88
C ALA A 23 -15.74 4.51 4.12
N LYS A 24 -15.44 4.58 2.82
CA LYS A 24 -15.83 5.70 1.96
C LYS A 24 -17.34 5.92 1.92
N ASN A 25 -18.12 4.86 1.75
CA ASN A 25 -19.59 4.94 1.72
C ASN A 25 -20.19 5.43 3.05
N ARG A 26 -19.46 5.29 4.16
CA ARG A 26 -19.85 5.75 5.49
C ARG A 26 -19.19 7.05 5.91
N ASN A 27 -18.38 7.65 5.04
CA ASN A 27 -17.59 8.85 5.31
C ASN A 27 -16.64 8.69 6.51
N ILE A 28 -16.07 7.48 6.67
CA ILE A 28 -15.10 7.14 7.72
C ILE A 28 -13.69 7.12 7.10
N PRO A 29 -12.65 7.63 7.79
CA PRO A 29 -11.29 7.57 7.28
C PRO A 29 -10.79 6.13 7.12
N SER A 30 -10.08 5.88 6.02
CA SER A 30 -9.42 4.59 5.74
C SER A 30 -7.94 4.78 5.42
N LEU A 31 -7.09 4.03 6.10
CA LEU A 31 -5.65 3.95 5.89
C LEU A 31 -5.32 2.63 5.19
N PHE A 32 -4.78 2.71 3.99
CA PHE A 32 -4.36 1.56 3.22
C PHE A 32 -2.84 1.40 3.31
N ILE A 33 -2.36 0.34 3.96
CA ILE A 33 -0.93 0.06 4.08
C ILE A 33 -0.51 -0.81 2.90
N THR A 34 0.58 -0.48 2.20
CA THR A 34 1.02 -1.32 1.09
C THR A 34 2.50 -1.21 0.77
N ASN A 35 3.06 -2.33 0.30
CA ASN A 35 4.37 -2.40 -0.35
C ASN A 35 4.24 -2.70 -1.85
N GLN A 36 3.00 -2.78 -2.37
CA GLN A 36 2.70 -3.11 -3.75
C GLN A 36 1.51 -2.29 -4.26
N PHE A 37 1.72 -1.57 -5.36
CA PHE A 37 0.66 -0.81 -6.01
C PHE A 37 0.85 -0.92 -7.53
N ARG A 38 -0.09 -1.62 -8.20
CA ARG A 38 -0.08 -1.81 -9.66
C ARG A 38 1.29 -2.29 -10.17
N PRO A 39 1.79 -3.44 -9.69
CA PRO A 39 3.12 -3.94 -10.06
C PRO A 39 3.28 -3.98 -11.59
N LYS A 40 4.45 -3.55 -12.08
CA LYS A 40 4.76 -3.58 -13.52
C LYS A 40 4.86 -5.03 -13.96
N LEU A 41 3.80 -5.53 -14.59
CA LEU A 41 3.78 -6.89 -15.10
C LEU A 41 4.52 -6.95 -16.44
N TYR A 42 5.85 -7.12 -16.39
CA TYR A 42 6.75 -7.14 -17.56
C TYR A 42 6.43 -8.23 -18.60
N SER A 43 5.64 -9.25 -18.23
CA SER A 43 5.20 -10.35 -19.09
C SER A 43 3.66 -10.45 -19.21
N SER A 44 2.89 -9.57 -18.56
CA SER A 44 1.43 -9.75 -18.59
C SER A 44 0.85 -9.47 -19.96
N ARG A 45 -0.01 -10.40 -20.36
CA ARG A 45 -0.95 -10.23 -21.45
C ARG A 45 -1.78 -8.96 -21.21
N SER A 46 -1.94 -8.16 -22.26
CA SER A 46 -2.61 -6.86 -22.25
C SER A 46 -4.01 -6.87 -21.60
N TYR A 47 -4.70 -8.02 -21.60
CA TYR A 47 -6.01 -8.17 -20.97
C TYR A 47 -6.02 -8.09 -19.44
N LEU A 48 -4.88 -8.15 -18.74
CA LEU A 48 -4.81 -7.97 -17.28
C LEU A 48 -4.79 -6.49 -16.85
N TYR A 49 -4.54 -5.57 -17.78
CA TYR A 49 -4.47 -4.13 -17.51
C TYR A 49 -5.78 -3.53 -16.94
N PRO A 50 -6.98 -3.86 -17.48
CA PRO A 50 -8.23 -3.36 -16.92
C PRO A 50 -8.41 -3.74 -15.44
N SER A 51 -8.06 -4.97 -15.06
CA SER A 51 -8.14 -5.44 -13.68
C SER A 51 -7.19 -4.70 -12.76
N LEU A 52 -5.95 -4.44 -13.21
CA LEU A 52 -4.98 -3.63 -12.47
C LEU A 52 -5.48 -2.20 -12.22
N ILE A 53 -6.07 -1.57 -13.25
CA ILE A 53 -6.64 -0.22 -13.12
C ILE A 53 -7.83 -0.24 -12.17
N PHE A 54 -8.68 -1.27 -12.24
CA PHE A 54 -9.81 -1.41 -11.33
C PHE A 54 -9.34 -1.51 -9.87
N VAL A 55 -8.36 -2.36 -9.58
CA VAL A 55 -7.75 -2.50 -8.25
C VAL A 55 -7.16 -1.18 -7.77
N ALA A 56 -6.38 -0.50 -8.62
CA ALA A 56 -5.81 0.82 -8.27
C ALA A 56 -6.90 1.84 -7.90
N LYS A 57 -8.02 1.88 -8.64
CA LYS A 57 -9.17 2.73 -8.32
C LYS A 57 -9.86 2.35 -7.01
N GLN A 58 -9.88 1.08 -6.60
CA GLN A 58 -10.41 0.70 -5.30
C GLN A 58 -9.47 1.10 -4.16
N ILE A 59 -8.16 0.91 -4.33
CA ILE A 59 -7.16 1.37 -3.35
C ILE A 59 -7.21 2.89 -3.20
N GLN A 60 -7.36 3.63 -4.30
CA GLN A 60 -7.49 5.10 -4.31
C GLN A 60 -8.71 5.63 -3.54
N LYS A 61 -9.68 4.78 -3.18
CA LYS A 61 -10.79 5.17 -2.29
C LYS A 61 -10.38 5.33 -0.83
N ALA A 62 -9.21 4.84 -0.44
CA ALA A 62 -8.65 5.12 0.87
C ALA A 62 -8.43 6.64 1.06
N SER A 63 -8.45 7.06 2.33
CA SER A 63 -8.17 8.44 2.73
C SER A 63 -6.67 8.72 2.65
N LYS A 64 -5.84 7.76 3.05
CA LYS A 64 -4.39 7.77 2.85
C LYS A 64 -3.87 6.40 2.46
N ILE A 65 -2.77 6.38 1.71
CA ILE A 65 -2.01 5.20 1.33
C ILE A 65 -0.66 5.29 2.05
N LEU A 66 -0.39 4.36 2.95
CA LEU A 66 0.83 4.29 3.72
C LEU A 66 1.77 3.27 3.09
N VAL A 67 2.94 3.73 2.65
CA VAL A 67 3.99 2.85 2.11
C VAL A 67 4.92 2.46 3.25
N ALA A 68 4.97 1.18 3.58
CA ALA A 68 5.78 0.65 4.68
C ALA A 68 7.26 0.45 4.29
N ASP A 69 7.83 1.51 3.75
CA ASP A 69 9.20 1.59 3.24
C ASP A 69 9.74 3.00 3.46
N SER A 70 11.05 3.16 3.31
CA SER A 70 11.70 4.46 3.29
C SER A 70 11.30 5.26 2.05
N PRO A 71 11.20 6.60 2.16
CA PRO A 71 10.97 7.44 1.00
C PRO A 71 12.15 7.38 0.01
N PRO A 72 11.94 7.76 -1.27
CA PRO A 72 13.00 7.85 -2.25
C PRO A 72 14.17 8.73 -1.76
N PRO A 73 15.43 8.39 -2.08
CA PRO A 73 15.86 7.33 -3.00
C PRO A 73 16.05 5.93 -2.36
N TYR A 74 15.62 5.73 -1.11
CA TYR A 74 15.89 4.50 -0.35
C TYR A 74 14.71 3.52 -0.35
N THR A 75 13.77 3.67 -1.28
CA THR A 75 12.58 2.83 -1.37
C THR A 75 12.93 1.47 -1.96
N MET A 76 12.90 0.43 -1.14
CA MET A 76 13.20 -0.94 -1.56
C MET A 76 12.15 -1.51 -2.52
N CYS A 77 10.88 -1.17 -2.31
CA CYS A 77 9.76 -1.67 -3.12
C CYS A 77 9.41 -0.79 -4.34
N GLU A 78 10.30 0.13 -4.76
CA GLU A 78 10.04 1.09 -5.84
C GLU A 78 9.48 0.42 -7.11
N TYR A 79 10.05 -0.71 -7.53
CA TYR A 79 9.59 -1.47 -8.71
C TYR A 79 8.14 -1.98 -8.61
N ASN A 80 7.66 -2.21 -7.40
CA ASN A 80 6.30 -2.68 -7.12
C ASN A 80 5.31 -1.52 -6.91
N LEU A 81 5.79 -0.29 -6.83
CA LEU A 81 4.99 0.91 -6.61
C LEU A 81 4.85 1.72 -7.90
N ASN A 82 3.68 1.66 -8.51
CA ASN A 82 3.36 2.35 -9.75
C ASN A 82 2.02 3.09 -9.58
N PHE A 83 2.06 4.13 -8.76
CA PHE A 83 0.89 4.93 -8.43
C PHE A 83 0.27 5.57 -9.67
N ILE A 84 -1.05 5.69 -9.66
CA ILE A 84 -1.77 6.56 -10.59
C ILE A 84 -1.72 7.98 -10.04
N LYS A 85 -1.74 8.98 -10.92
CA LYS A 85 -1.61 10.40 -10.56
C LYS A 85 -2.63 10.84 -9.49
N GLU A 86 -3.83 10.26 -9.51
CA GLU A 86 -4.93 10.56 -8.58
C GLU A 86 -4.79 9.88 -7.20
N ALA A 87 -3.75 9.08 -7.00
CA ALA A 87 -3.43 8.44 -5.73
C ALA A 87 -2.15 9.01 -5.09
N GLU A 88 -1.27 9.65 -5.86
CA GLU A 88 0.03 10.18 -5.41
C GLU A 88 -0.10 11.17 -4.24
N ASP A 89 -1.12 12.04 -4.27
CA ASP A 89 -1.42 13.03 -3.23
C ASP A 89 -1.80 12.39 -1.87
N LYS A 90 -2.18 11.11 -1.89
CA LYS A 90 -2.56 10.34 -0.71
C LYS A 90 -1.45 9.46 -0.18
N VAL A 91 -0.34 9.32 -0.92
CA VAL A 91 0.77 8.44 -0.55
C VAL A 91 1.62 9.08 0.53
N THR A 92 1.96 8.32 1.56
CA THR A 92 2.91 8.73 2.60
C THR A 92 3.81 7.54 2.93
N TYR A 93 5.12 7.74 2.83
CA TYR A 93 6.11 6.75 3.26
C TYR A 93 6.23 6.81 4.78
N VAL A 94 6.00 5.68 5.45
CA VAL A 94 6.03 5.58 6.92
C VAL A 94 7.31 4.93 7.45
N GLY A 95 8.26 4.61 6.56
CA GLY A 95 9.49 3.92 6.90
C GLY A 95 9.28 2.42 7.11
N HIS A 96 10.37 1.77 7.52
CA HIS A 96 10.38 0.34 7.80
C HIS A 96 9.91 0.07 9.23
N PHE A 97 8.96 -0.85 9.40
CA PHE A 97 8.57 -1.37 10.72
C PHE A 97 9.64 -2.34 11.26
N THR A 98 10.81 -1.82 11.60
CA THR A 98 11.83 -2.59 12.31
C THR A 98 11.66 -2.38 13.81
N ASN A 99 11.79 -3.45 14.60
CA ASN A 99 12.01 -3.28 16.03
C ASN A 99 13.28 -2.44 16.18
N SER A 100 13.29 -1.52 17.14
CA SER A 100 14.40 -0.60 17.48
C SER A 100 15.71 -1.28 17.91
N LYS A 101 15.91 -2.55 17.55
CA LYS A 101 17.20 -3.22 17.57
C LYS A 101 18.18 -2.41 16.73
N LYS A 102 19.26 -1.98 17.38
CA LYS A 102 20.44 -1.47 16.70
C LYS A 102 20.91 -2.54 15.71
N ILE A 103 20.84 -2.22 14.42
CA ILE A 103 21.40 -3.07 13.37
C ILE A 103 22.91 -2.93 13.47
N ASN A 104 23.57 -3.98 13.96
CA ASN A 104 25.03 -4.07 13.93
C ASN A 104 25.44 -4.44 12.51
N LYS A 105 26.26 -3.61 11.86
CA LYS A 105 26.88 -3.96 10.58
C LYS A 105 27.86 -5.12 10.83
N THR A 106 27.46 -6.33 10.51
CA THR A 106 28.33 -7.51 10.45
C THR A 106 29.01 -7.60 9.08
N GLU A 107 29.92 -8.55 8.91
CA GLU A 107 30.52 -8.84 7.60
C GLU A 107 29.44 -9.10 6.54
N SER A 108 29.71 -8.68 5.30
CA SER A 108 28.75 -8.80 4.20
C SER A 108 28.41 -10.27 3.99
N SER A 109 27.11 -10.56 3.95
CA SER A 109 26.67 -11.92 3.64
C SER A 109 26.85 -12.20 2.15
N ASP A 110 26.87 -13.48 1.77
CA ASP A 110 26.89 -13.87 0.36
C ASP A 110 25.63 -13.41 -0.41
N LEU A 111 24.56 -13.00 0.28
CA LEU A 111 23.36 -12.40 -0.31
C LEU A 111 23.54 -10.91 -0.64
N GLU A 112 24.61 -10.28 -0.14
CA GLU A 112 24.96 -8.87 -0.42
C GLU A 112 26.01 -8.74 -1.54
N LYS A 113 26.40 -9.85 -2.18
CA LYS A 113 27.26 -9.91 -3.37
C LYS A 113 26.43 -9.99 -4.65
#